data_AF-A0A2W2FC55-F1
#
_entry.id   AF-A0A2W2FC55-F1
#
_cell.length_a   1.000
_cell.length_b   1.000
_cell.length_c   1.000
_cell.angle_alpha   90.00
_cell.angle_beta   90.00
_cell.angle_gamma   90.00
#
_symmetry.space_group_name_H-M   'P 1'
#
loop_
_entity.id
_entity.type
_entity.pdbx_description
1 polymer ?
#
loop_
_entity_poly.entity_id
_entity_poly.type
_entity_poly.pdbx_seq_one_letter_code
_entity_poly.pdbx_strand_id
1 'polypeptide(L)'
;YHIVVEYPVQMMNGQKKILAEIQVRTLEMNFWATIEHSLNYKFDGEFPKELRTRLQKASVKSYELDKEMSEIRKQILLAQKEQKDV
;
A
#
# COMPACT_ATOMS: atom_id res chain seq x y z
N TYR A 1 5.06 1.28 -5.34
CA TYR A 1 6.16 0.63 -6.09
C TYR A 1 5.54 -0.47 -6.94
N HIS A 2 5.97 -0.61 -8.20
CA HIS A 2 5.37 -1.54 -9.16
C HIS A 2 6.46 -2.45 -9.73
N ILE A 3 6.26 -3.76 -9.60
CA ILE A 3 7.19 -4.77 -10.08
C ILE A 3 6.41 -5.65 -11.06
N VAL A 4 6.89 -5.75 -12.30
CA VAL A 4 6.35 -6.68 -13.29
C VAL A 4 7.25 -7.91 -13.29
N VAL A 5 6.67 -9.08 -13.05
CA VAL A 5 7.40 -10.35 -13.02
C VAL A 5 6.83 -11.32 -14.04
N GLU A 6 7.71 -12.03 -14.72
CA GLU A 6 7.34 -13.22 -15.48
C GLU A 6 7.46 -14.42 -14.54
N TYR A 7 6.33 -15.03 -14.20
CA TYR A 7 6.29 -16.18 -13.30
C TYR A 7 5.86 -17.45 -14.05
N PRO A 8 6.67 -18.52 -14.04
CA PRO A 8 6.26 -19.78 -14.62
C PRO A 8 5.32 -20.53 -13.68
N VAL A 9 4.06 -20.69 -14.10
CA VAL A 9 3.06 -21.50 -13.40
C VAL A 9 2.98 -22.88 -14.02
N GLN A 10 3.08 -23.91 -13.19
CA GLN A 10 2.92 -25.30 -13.58
C GLN A 10 1.45 -25.66 -13.61
N MET A 11 0.94 -25.98 -14.79
CA MET A 11 -0.43 -26.46 -15.01
C MET A 11 -0.39 -27.93 -15.46
N MET A 12 -1.53 -28.62 -15.41
CA MET A 12 -1.63 -30.04 -15.84
C MET A 12 -1.20 -30.27 -17.30
N ASN A 13 -1.33 -29.25 -18.13
CA ASN A 13 -1.01 -29.21 -19.55
C ASN A 13 0.38 -28.62 -19.87
N GLY A 14 1.21 -28.38 -18.85
CA GLY A 14 2.58 -27.89 -19.00
C GLY A 14 2.86 -26.57 -18.27
N GLN A 15 4.08 -26.07 -18.45
CA GLN A 15 4.54 -24.81 -17.85
C GLN A 15 4.04 -23.62 -18.68
N LYS A 16 3.30 -22.71 -18.05
CA LYS A 16 2.84 -21.47 -18.67
C LYS A 16 3.49 -20.28 -17.98
N LYS A 17 4.24 -19.49 -18.74
CA LYS A 17 4.77 -18.21 -18.29
C LYS A 17 3.63 -17.18 -18.28
N ILE A 18 3.38 -16.59 -17.13
CA ILE A 18 2.39 -15.52 -16.98
C ILE A 18 3.10 -14.24 -16.53
N LEU A 19 2.58 -13.10 -16.97
CA LEU A 19 2.97 -11.80 -16.47
C LEU A 19 2.10 -11.48 -15.25
N ALA A 20 2.73 -11.18 -14.12
CA ALA A 20 2.07 -10.72 -12.92
C ALA A 20 2.63 -9.35 -12.50
N GLU A 21 1.77 -8.48 -11.99
CA GLU A 21 2.17 -7.20 -11.41
C GLU A 21 2.06 -7.29 -9.89
N ILE A 22 3.16 -7.01 -9.21
CA ILE A 22 3.23 -6.92 -7.75
C ILE A 22 3.32 -5.43 -7.39
N GLN A 23 2.30 -4.95 -6.70
CA GLN A 23 2.27 -3.59 -6.19
C GLN A 23 2.56 -3.59 -4.70
N VAL A 24 3.65 -2.92 -4.30
CA VAL A 24 3.99 -2.71 -2.89
C VAL A 24 3.54 -1.31 -2.49
N ARG A 25 2.65 -1.25 -1.51
CA ARG A 25 2.01 -0.04 -0.97
C ARG A 25 2.02 -0.10 0.56
N THR A 26 2.12 1.07 1.21
CA THR A 26 1.76 1.16 2.63
C THR A 26 0.25 1.05 2.79
N LEU A 27 -0.23 0.83 4.03
CA LEU A 27 -1.65 0.68 4.31
C LEU A 27 -2.42 1.94 3.86
N GLU A 28 -1.81 3.10 4.04
CA GLU A 28 -2.24 4.45 3.74
C GLU A 28 -2.40 4.66 2.25
N MET A 29 -1.37 4.29 1.48
CA MET A 29 -1.40 4.36 0.02
C MET A 29 -2.49 3.44 -0.54
N ASN A 30 -2.67 2.27 0.04
CA ASN A 30 -3.72 1.35 -0.38
C ASN A 30 -5.12 1.88 -0.05
N PHE A 31 -5.28 2.44 1.15
CA PHE A 31 -6.54 3.04 1.58
C PHE A 31 -6.95 4.21 0.67
N TRP A 32 -6.03 5.14 0.43
CA TRP A 32 -6.28 6.29 -0.44
C TRP A 32 -6.63 5.88 -1.87
N ALA A 33 -5.85 4.98 -2.48
CA ALA A 33 -6.09 4.53 -3.84
C ALA A 33 -7.41 3.74 -3.99
N THR A 34 -7.79 2.94 -2.99
CA THR A 34 -9.06 2.20 -3.00
C THR A 34 -10.25 3.16 -2.93
N ILE A 35 -10.16 4.16 -2.07
CA ILE A 35 -11.20 5.18 -1.90
C ILE A 35 -11.29 6.03 -3.16
N GLU A 36 -10.18 6.54 -3.68
CA GLU A 36 -10.13 7.30 -4.93
C GLU A 36 -10.76 6.51 -6.08
N HIS A 37 -10.36 5.24 -6.27
CA HIS A 37 -10.88 4.41 -7.35
C HIS A 37 -12.39 4.17 -7.21
N SER A 38 -12.86 3.84 -5.99
CA SER A 38 -14.29 3.63 -5.71
C SER A 38 -15.12 4.89 -5.92
N LEU A 39 -14.56 6.06 -5.59
CA LEU A 39 -15.22 7.35 -5.76
C LEU A 39 -15.22 7.78 -7.23
N ASN A 40 -14.10 7.62 -7.93
CA ASN A 40 -14.01 7.93 -9.35
C ASN A 40 -14.98 7.08 -10.17
N TYR A 41 -15.14 5.80 -9.80
CA TYR A 41 -16.12 4.91 -10.40
C TYR A 41 -17.58 5.33 -10.11
N LYS A 42 -17.88 5.82 -8.90
CA LYS A 42 -19.26 6.21 -8.51
C LYS A 42 -19.69 7.58 -9.03
N PHE A 43 -18.77 8.50 -9.23
CA PHE A 43 -19.06 9.91 -9.54
C PHE A 43 -18.71 10.30 -10.98
N ASP A 44 -18.34 9.35 -11.83
CA ASP A 44 -18.03 9.56 -13.26
C ASP A 44 -17.05 10.72 -13.51
N GLY A 45 -16.12 10.94 -12.56
CA GLY A 45 -15.15 12.03 -12.57
C GLY A 45 -15.62 13.39 -12.04
N GLU A 46 -16.93 13.61 -11.80
CA GLU A 46 -17.45 14.84 -11.18
C GLU A 46 -17.42 14.74 -9.65
N PHE A 47 -16.20 14.86 -9.13
CA PHE A 47 -15.94 14.69 -7.72
C PHE A 47 -16.22 15.98 -6.92
N PRO A 48 -17.10 15.98 -5.91
CA PRO A 48 -17.35 17.17 -5.10
C PRO A 48 -16.07 17.66 -4.40
N LYS A 49 -15.70 18.94 -4.59
CA LYS A 49 -14.48 19.55 -4.03
C LYS A 49 -14.32 19.34 -2.53
N GLU A 50 -15.43 19.31 -1.79
CA GLU A 50 -15.42 19.10 -0.34
C GLU A 50 -14.95 17.69 0.06
N LEU A 51 -15.44 16.65 -0.63
CA LEU A 51 -15.02 15.26 -0.41
C LEU A 51 -13.54 15.08 -0.74
N ARG A 52 -13.05 15.70 -1.82
CA ARG A 52 -11.62 15.72 -2.18
C ARG A 52 -10.77 16.32 -1.08
N THR A 53 -11.21 17.43 -0.53
CA THR A 53 -10.49 18.13 0.53
C THR A 53 -10.47 17.31 1.82
N ARG A 54 -11.57 16.64 2.17
CA ARG A 54 -11.62 15.73 3.34
C ARG A 54 -10.72 14.52 3.16
N LEU A 55 -10.71 13.92 1.98
CA LEU A 55 -9.86 12.76 1.68
C LEU A 55 -8.39 13.11 1.72
N GLN A 56 -8.00 14.25 1.15
CA GLN A 56 -6.63 14.72 1.20
C GLN A 56 -6.19 15.02 2.64
N LYS A 57 -7.07 15.59 3.47
CA LYS A 57 -6.78 15.80 4.90
C LYS A 57 -6.63 14.47 5.65
N ALA A 58 -7.49 13.49 5.35
CA ALA A 58 -7.39 12.16 5.95
C ALA A 58 -6.09 11.45 5.54
N SER A 59 -5.70 11.52 4.27
CA SER A 59 -4.47 10.88 3.78
C SER A 59 -3.21 11.47 4.42
N VAL A 60 -3.17 12.79 4.63
CA VAL A 60 -2.05 13.44 5.33
C VAL A 60 -1.94 12.94 6.77
N LYS A 61 -3.06 12.88 7.50
CA LYS A 61 -3.07 12.38 8.88
C LYS A 61 -2.67 10.91 8.99
N SER A 62 -3.18 10.07 8.09
CA SER A 62 -2.82 8.66 8.08
C SER A 62 -1.34 8.48 7.73
N TYR A 63 -0.79 9.27 6.81
CA TYR A 63 0.65 9.24 6.51
C TYR A 63 1.53 9.60 7.72
N GLU A 64 1.11 10.59 8.52
CA GLU A 64 1.81 10.93 9.77
C GLU A 64 1.78 9.78 10.78
N LEU A 65 0.61 9.14 10.96
CA LEU A 65 0.47 7.94 11.81
C LEU A 65 1.37 6.79 11.34
N ASP A 66 1.44 6.55 10.03
CA ASP A 66 2.24 5.48 9.44
C ASP A 66 3.74 5.71 9.68
N LYS A 67 4.16 6.98 9.58
CA LYS A 67 5.53 7.41 9.88
C LYS A 67 5.87 7.16 11.35
N GLU A 68 4.99 7.54 12.27
CA GLU A 68 5.17 7.33 13.71
C GLU A 68 5.25 5.83 14.04
N MET A 69 4.36 5.02 13.46
CA MET A 69 4.40 3.56 13.60
C MET A 69 5.70 2.95 13.05
N SER A 70 6.22 3.46 11.94
CA SER A 70 7.50 3.02 11.39
C SER A 70 8.68 3.36 12.30
N GLU A 71 8.66 4.52 12.96
CA GLU A 71 9.67 4.93 13.93
C GLU A 71 9.62 4.06 15.20
N ILE A 72 8.43 3.80 15.74
CA ILE A 72 8.22 2.88 16.87
C ILE A 72 8.74 1.49 16.53
N ARG A 73 8.39 0.97 15.35
CA ARG A 73 8.87 -0.35 14.89
C ARG A 73 10.39 -0.39 14.82
N LYS A 74 11.03 0.67 14.33
CA LYS A 74 12.50 0.77 14.27
C LYS A 74 13.11 0.72 15.67
N GLN A 75 12.53 1.43 16.64
CA GLN A 75 12.98 1.39 18.03
C GLN A 75 12.84 0.01 18.65
N ILE A 76 11.71 -0.67 18.44
CA ILE A 76 11.48 -2.05 18.93
C ILE A 76 12.53 -3.01 18.34
N LEU A 77 12.82 -2.91 17.04
CA LEU A 77 13.81 -3.77 16.39
C LEU A 77 15.23 -3.53 16.93
N LEU A 78 15.58 -2.28 17.24
CA LEU A 78 16.86 -1.95 17.87
C LEU A 78 16.96 -2.53 19.29
N ALA A 79 15.94 -2.34 20.12
CA ALA A 79 15.88 -2.88 21.48
C ALA A 79 15.94 -4.42 21.52
N GLN A 80 15.27 -5.09 20.58
CA GLN A 80 15.34 -6.55 20.44
C GLN A 80 16.71 -7.05 19.99
N LYS A 81 17.48 -6.22 19.28
CA LYS A 81 18.84 -6.54 18.85
C LYS A 81 19.82 -6.44 20.02
N GLU A 82 19.71 -5.36 20.80
CA GLU A 82 20.53 -5.15 21.99
C GLU A 82 20.32 -6.23 23.06
N GLN A 83 19.11 -6.79 23.19
CA GLN A 83 18.86 -7.94 24.08
C GLN A 83 19.41 -9.28 23.61
N LYS A 84 19.75 -9.43 22.32
CA LYS A 84 20.32 -10.68 21.76
C LYS A 84 21.84 -10.71 21.79
N ASP A 85 22.48 -9.55 21.96
CA ASP A 85 23.93 -9.40 21.99
C ASP A 85 24.49 -9.35 23.44
N VAL A 86 23.67 -9.71 24.45
CA VAL A 86 24.04 -9.84 25.88
C VAL A 86 23.94 -11.29 26.35
#